data_AF-A0A151WP93-F1
#
_entry.id   AF-A0A151WP93-F1
#
_cell.length_a   1.000
_cell.length_b   1.000
_cell.length_c   1.000
_cell.angle_alpha   90.00
_cell.angle_beta   90.00
_cell.angle_gamma   90.00
#
_symmetry.space_group_name_H-M   'P 1'
#
loop_
_entity.id
_entity.type
_entity.pdbx_description
1 polymer ?
#
loop_
_entity_poly.entity_id
_entity_poly.type
_entity_poly.pdbx_seq_one_letter_code
_entity_poly.pdbx_strand_id
1 'polypeptide(L)'
;MDLYGTTIYAVVSDNAASMIKMGKSVDVWHSNCSSHTANLLAKDVMNEDLTKCVKDILKEFKHSLYEKALVDIGGTRIVTPCEILVIELFEPICNLINFAQKYDSSLAEVAHLWLTVCLPQKFWDFQPVLERRKKMALNIYALVAYFLHPKYHDDANETLSTEIHTFLLHTLDAKGIADFHTFQEKVGIFQTLFKKHIEDPILFWDMTKVYHPNLSSLALRLQRIPASSAQIERLFSNWSFVHSPIRNRLEFERSKKLLHI
;
A
#
# COMPACT_ATOMS: atom_id res chain seq x y z
N MET A 1 -9.68 -7.22 30.11
CA MET A 1 -8.78 -8.18 29.44
C MET A 1 -9.18 -8.22 27.98
N ASP A 2 -8.25 -8.02 27.06
CA ASP A 2 -8.52 -8.23 25.65
C ASP A 2 -8.85 -9.69 25.37
N LEU A 3 -9.89 -9.92 24.59
CA LEU A 3 -10.49 -11.25 24.36
C LEU A 3 -9.51 -12.27 23.74
N TYR A 4 -8.41 -11.79 23.17
CA TYR A 4 -7.40 -12.56 22.43
C TYR A 4 -5.96 -12.30 22.89
N GLY A 5 -5.74 -11.56 24.00
CA GLY A 5 -4.40 -11.19 24.45
C GLY A 5 -3.54 -10.49 23.38
N THR A 6 -4.18 -9.77 22.45
CA THR A 6 -3.56 -9.24 21.23
C THR A 6 -3.31 -7.73 21.37
N THR A 7 -2.05 -7.31 21.27
CA THR A 7 -1.69 -5.89 21.29
C THR A 7 -1.89 -5.26 19.91
N ILE A 8 -2.94 -4.45 19.76
CA ILE A 8 -3.12 -3.60 18.59
C ILE A 8 -2.12 -2.45 18.68
N TYR A 9 -1.29 -2.27 17.65
CA TYR A 9 -0.24 -1.23 17.64
C TYR A 9 -0.28 -0.32 16.41
N ALA A 10 -1.03 -0.70 15.37
CA ALA A 10 -1.21 0.08 14.16
C ALA A 10 -2.60 -0.18 13.56
N VAL A 11 -3.13 0.82 12.84
CA VAL A 11 -4.38 0.77 12.09
C VAL A 11 -4.13 1.29 10.68
N VAL A 12 -4.60 0.56 9.68
CA VAL A 12 -4.53 0.96 8.26
C VAL A 12 -5.95 1.20 7.75
N SER A 13 -6.22 2.38 7.21
CA SER A 13 -7.56 2.75 6.71
C SER A 13 -7.51 3.50 5.38
N ASP A 14 -8.67 3.74 4.78
CA ASP A 14 -8.79 4.74 3.72
C ASP A 14 -8.47 6.17 4.23
N ASN A 15 -8.45 7.11 3.29
CA ASN A 15 -8.15 8.52 3.53
C ASN A 15 -9.41 9.37 3.83
N ALA A 16 -10.54 8.77 4.19
CA ALA A 16 -11.74 9.53 4.52
C ALA A 16 -11.51 10.38 5.78
N ALA A 17 -12.08 11.60 5.80
CA ALA A 17 -11.89 12.53 6.90
C ALA A 17 -12.33 11.97 8.26
N SER A 18 -13.36 11.11 8.28
CA SER A 18 -13.80 10.35 9.45
C SER A 18 -12.73 9.36 9.95
N MET A 19 -12.11 8.60 9.05
CA MET A 19 -11.09 7.61 9.38
C MET A 19 -9.78 8.26 9.82
N ILE A 20 -9.36 9.37 9.19
CA ILE A 20 -8.22 10.17 9.64
C ILE A 20 -8.49 10.80 11.02
N LYS A 21 -9.71 11.29 11.28
CA LYS A 21 -10.09 11.81 12.61
C LYS A 21 -10.09 10.71 13.67
N MET A 22 -10.59 9.52 13.34
CA MET A 22 -10.51 8.34 14.20
C MET A 22 -9.06 8.00 14.50
N GLY A 23 -8.19 7.91 13.48
CA GLY A 23 -6.76 7.63 13.62
C GLY A 23 -6.02 8.59 14.55
N LYS A 24 -6.39 9.88 14.53
CA LYS A 24 -5.86 10.90 15.48
C LYS A 24 -6.46 10.84 16.88
N SER A 25 -7.52 10.06 17.09
CA SER A 25 -8.24 9.92 18.35
C SER A 25 -7.90 8.61 19.09
N VAL A 26 -7.04 7.78 18.52
CA VAL A 26 -6.60 6.49 19.09
C VAL A 26 -5.09 6.50 19.31
N ASP A 27 -4.63 5.90 20.40
CA ASP A 27 -3.21 5.82 20.76
C ASP A 27 -2.51 4.64 20.07
N VAL A 28 -2.58 4.60 18.73
CA VAL A 28 -1.95 3.59 17.87
C VAL A 28 -1.48 4.24 16.57
N TRP A 29 -0.48 3.65 15.91
CA TRP A 29 0.03 4.21 14.66
C TRP A 29 -1.01 4.14 13.54
N HIS A 30 -1.39 5.29 13.00
CA HIS A 30 -2.36 5.37 11.91
C HIS A 30 -1.67 5.51 10.55
N SER A 31 -1.86 4.53 9.66
CA SER A 31 -1.31 4.54 8.30
C SER A 31 -2.41 4.60 7.25
N ASN A 32 -2.10 5.26 6.14
CA ASN A 32 -3.01 5.45 5.02
C ASN A 32 -2.91 4.27 4.05
N CYS A 33 -4.04 3.80 3.55
CA CYS A 33 -4.12 2.74 2.56
C CYS A 33 -3.46 3.20 1.24
N SER A 34 -2.34 2.57 0.88
CA SER A 34 -1.56 2.96 -0.30
C SER A 34 -2.32 2.72 -1.61
N SER A 35 -3.02 1.59 -1.73
CA SER A 35 -3.84 1.30 -2.93
C SER A 35 -5.04 2.24 -3.07
N HIS A 36 -5.63 2.71 -1.96
CA HIS A 36 -6.65 3.75 -2.00
C HIS A 36 -6.06 5.10 -2.46
N THR A 37 -4.89 5.48 -1.92
CA THR A 37 -4.18 6.70 -2.36
C THR A 37 -3.82 6.67 -3.85
N ALA A 38 -3.45 5.49 -4.36
CA ALA A 38 -3.17 5.27 -5.77
C ALA A 38 -4.43 5.28 -6.65
N ASN A 39 -5.56 4.74 -6.16
CA ASN A 39 -6.87 4.89 -6.80
C ASN A 39 -7.36 6.35 -6.82
N LEU A 40 -6.94 7.19 -5.86
CA LEU A 40 -7.20 8.63 -5.90
C LEU A 40 -6.29 9.33 -6.92
N LEU A 41 -5.00 8.98 -6.99
CA LEU A 41 -4.10 9.45 -8.06
C LEU A 41 -4.67 9.12 -9.45
N ALA A 42 -5.08 7.86 -9.65
CA ALA A 42 -5.73 7.38 -10.86
C ALA A 42 -6.90 8.29 -11.27
N LYS A 43 -7.79 8.63 -10.33
CA LYS A 43 -8.92 9.55 -10.57
C LYS A 43 -8.49 10.97 -10.91
N ASP A 44 -7.52 11.53 -10.19
CA ASP A 44 -7.07 12.90 -10.41
C ASP A 44 -6.41 13.11 -11.79
N VAL A 45 -5.83 12.06 -12.38
CA VAL A 45 -5.24 12.10 -13.73
C VAL A 45 -6.22 11.69 -14.84
N MET A 46 -7.45 11.28 -14.50
CA MET A 46 -8.51 11.09 -15.49
C MET A 46 -9.10 12.43 -15.92
N ASN A 47 -9.18 12.67 -17.22
CA ASN A 47 -10.04 13.71 -17.77
C ASN A 47 -11.52 13.26 -17.64
N GLU A 48 -12.35 14.05 -16.96
CA GLU A 48 -13.76 13.68 -16.70
C GLU A 48 -14.60 13.60 -17.99
N ASP A 49 -14.41 14.52 -18.93
CA ASP A 49 -15.13 14.54 -20.21
C ASP A 49 -14.78 13.33 -21.09
N LEU A 50 -13.50 13.00 -21.20
CA LEU A 50 -13.02 11.80 -21.89
C LEU A 50 -13.60 10.54 -21.23
N THR A 51 -13.56 10.49 -19.90
CA THR A 51 -14.13 9.38 -19.12
C THR A 51 -15.63 9.22 -19.34
N LYS A 52 -16.36 10.33 -19.46
CA LYS A 52 -17.79 10.37 -19.76
C LYS A 52 -18.06 9.87 -21.19
N CYS A 53 -17.37 10.40 -22.19
CA CYS A 53 -17.48 9.94 -23.58
C CYS A 53 -17.20 8.44 -23.72
N VAL A 54 -16.14 7.92 -23.08
CA VAL A 54 -15.84 6.48 -23.07
C VAL A 54 -16.92 5.68 -22.36
N LYS A 55 -17.45 6.15 -21.22
CA LYS A 55 -18.56 5.49 -20.51
C LYS A 55 -19.85 5.47 -21.35
N ASP A 56 -20.15 6.55 -22.06
CA ASP A 56 -21.35 6.64 -22.90
C ASP A 56 -21.22 5.67 -24.09
N ILE A 57 -20.07 5.64 -24.79
CA ILE A 57 -19.77 4.63 -25.81
C ILE A 57 -19.90 3.21 -25.25
N LEU A 58 -19.23 2.91 -24.14
CA LEU A 58 -19.27 1.57 -23.51
C LEU A 58 -20.67 1.19 -23.02
N LYS A 59 -21.54 2.16 -22.70
CA LYS A 59 -22.92 1.95 -22.27
C LYS A 59 -23.82 1.59 -23.46
N GLU A 60 -23.71 2.32 -24.57
CA GLU A 60 -24.46 2.01 -25.81
C GLU A 60 -24.06 0.63 -26.36
N PHE A 61 -22.76 0.33 -26.38
CA PHE A 61 -22.25 -0.98 -26.84
C PHE A 61 -22.30 -2.09 -25.77
N LYS A 62 -22.76 -1.81 -24.54
CA LYS A 62 -22.95 -2.83 -23.49
C LYS A 62 -24.00 -3.87 -23.85
N HIS A 63 -24.91 -3.52 -24.75
CA HIS A 63 -25.92 -4.44 -25.28
C HIS A 63 -25.31 -5.23 -26.45
N SER A 64 -25.17 -6.54 -26.25
CA SER A 64 -24.51 -7.46 -27.21
C SER A 64 -25.08 -7.46 -28.62
N LEU A 65 -26.28 -6.93 -28.83
CA LEU A 65 -26.91 -6.76 -30.14
C LEU A 65 -26.11 -5.81 -31.05
N TYR A 66 -25.60 -4.68 -30.53
CA TYR A 66 -24.90 -3.70 -31.34
C TYR A 66 -23.46 -4.12 -31.65
N GLU A 67 -22.75 -4.69 -30.67
CA GLU A 67 -21.42 -5.25 -30.90
C GLU A 67 -21.47 -6.43 -31.89
N LYS A 68 -22.47 -7.30 -31.77
CA LYS A 68 -22.67 -8.42 -32.70
C LYS A 68 -23.05 -7.94 -34.10
N ALA A 69 -23.96 -6.97 -34.22
CA ALA A 69 -24.32 -6.38 -35.52
C ALA A 69 -23.11 -5.74 -36.23
N LEU A 70 -22.16 -5.16 -35.47
CA LEU A 70 -20.91 -4.61 -35.99
C LEU A 70 -19.98 -5.68 -36.57
N VAL A 71 -19.92 -6.86 -35.93
CA VAL A 71 -19.15 -8.01 -36.42
C VAL A 71 -19.86 -8.69 -37.61
N ASP A 72 -21.19 -8.81 -37.56
CA ASP A 72 -22.01 -9.43 -38.61
C ASP A 72 -21.95 -8.65 -39.95
N ILE A 73 -21.65 -7.34 -39.94
CA ILE A 73 -21.37 -6.52 -41.14
C ILE A 73 -19.89 -6.48 -41.56
N GLY A 74 -19.03 -7.31 -40.95
CA GLY A 74 -17.60 -7.42 -41.29
C GLY A 74 -16.69 -6.41 -40.56
N GLY A 75 -17.20 -5.70 -39.55
CA GLY A 75 -16.39 -4.87 -38.67
C GLY A 75 -15.65 -5.69 -37.60
N THR A 76 -14.67 -5.07 -36.94
CA THR A 76 -14.03 -5.66 -35.76
C THR A 76 -14.81 -5.33 -34.49
N ARG A 77 -14.57 -6.08 -33.40
CA ARG A 77 -14.95 -5.61 -32.05
C ARG A 77 -14.36 -4.22 -31.81
N ILE A 78 -15.06 -3.40 -31.02
CA ILE A 78 -14.57 -2.05 -30.70
C ILE A 78 -13.33 -2.18 -29.81
N VAL A 79 -12.17 -1.88 -30.39
CA VAL A 79 -10.92 -1.65 -29.69
C VAL A 79 -10.69 -0.14 -29.75
N THR A 80 -10.65 0.52 -28.59
CA THR A 80 -10.60 1.98 -28.52
C THR A 80 -9.16 2.49 -28.67
N PRO A 81 -8.84 3.38 -29.63
CA PRO A 81 -7.47 3.91 -29.80
C PRO A 81 -6.94 4.67 -28.58
N CYS A 82 -7.84 5.08 -27.69
CA CYS A 82 -7.53 5.67 -26.40
C CYS A 82 -6.74 4.70 -25.49
N GLU A 83 -6.85 3.39 -25.71
CA GLU A 83 -6.18 2.35 -24.92
C GLU A 83 -4.68 2.59 -24.78
N ILE A 84 -3.92 2.84 -25.86
CA ILE A 84 -2.44 2.94 -25.74
C ILE A 84 -2.02 4.13 -24.85
N LEU A 85 -2.60 5.32 -25.07
CA LEU A 85 -2.27 6.52 -24.30
C LEU A 85 -2.75 6.44 -22.84
N VAL A 86 -3.91 5.82 -22.60
CA VAL A 86 -4.43 5.56 -21.25
C VAL A 86 -3.58 4.49 -20.57
N ILE A 87 -3.25 3.38 -21.23
CA ILE A 87 -2.41 2.31 -20.68
C ILE A 87 -1.07 2.88 -20.23
N GLU A 88 -0.36 3.67 -21.05
CA GLU A 88 0.94 4.24 -20.65
C GLU A 88 0.85 5.18 -19.42
N LEU A 89 -0.26 5.91 -19.24
CA LEU A 89 -0.48 6.74 -18.04
C LEU A 89 -0.82 5.89 -16.81
N PHE A 90 -1.68 4.88 -16.98
CA PHE A 90 -2.25 4.10 -15.89
C PHE A 90 -1.40 2.90 -15.48
N GLU A 91 -0.58 2.34 -16.35
CA GLU A 91 0.30 1.18 -16.06
C GLU A 91 1.15 1.35 -14.79
N PRO A 92 1.93 2.44 -14.60
CA PRO A 92 2.68 2.63 -13.35
C PRO A 92 1.77 2.72 -12.10
N ILE A 93 0.58 3.31 -12.24
CA ILE A 93 -0.39 3.47 -11.14
C ILE A 93 -1.05 2.12 -10.81
N CYS A 94 -1.46 1.37 -11.84
CA CYS A 94 -2.05 0.04 -11.74
C CYS A 94 -1.07 -0.98 -11.15
N ASN A 95 0.20 -0.93 -11.55
CA ASN A 95 1.24 -1.79 -10.98
C ASN A 95 1.40 -1.54 -9.48
N LEU A 96 1.40 -0.27 -9.05
CA LEU A 96 1.44 0.10 -7.63
C LEU A 96 0.18 -0.33 -6.88
N ILE A 97 -1.03 -0.14 -7.44
CA ILE A 97 -2.30 -0.62 -6.85
C ILE A 97 -2.27 -2.14 -6.66
N ASN A 98 -1.93 -2.88 -7.72
CA ASN A 98 -1.91 -4.34 -7.74
C ASN A 98 -0.89 -4.90 -6.75
N PHE A 99 0.28 -4.28 -6.64
CA PHE A 99 1.29 -4.67 -5.66
C PHE A 99 0.81 -4.42 -4.23
N ALA A 100 0.29 -3.21 -3.93
CA ALA A 100 -0.18 -2.86 -2.59
C ALA A 100 -1.41 -3.68 -2.12
N GLN A 101 -2.11 -4.35 -3.04
CA GLN A 101 -3.21 -5.27 -2.74
C GLN A 101 -2.78 -6.74 -2.63
N LYS A 102 -1.51 -7.09 -2.81
CA LYS A 102 -1.03 -8.45 -2.51
C LYS A 102 -1.04 -8.70 -1.01
N TYR A 103 -1.32 -9.93 -0.60
CA TYR A 103 -1.44 -10.33 0.82
C TYR A 103 -0.09 -10.33 1.56
N ASP A 104 1.01 -10.43 0.82
CA ASP A 104 2.40 -10.48 1.29
C ASP A 104 3.12 -9.13 1.21
N SER A 105 2.49 -8.09 0.64
CA SER A 105 3.12 -6.78 0.46
C SER A 105 3.27 -6.00 1.77
N SER A 106 4.52 -5.66 2.09
CA SER A 106 4.88 -4.84 3.24
C SER A 106 4.72 -3.34 2.96
N LEU A 107 4.57 -2.55 4.02
CA LEU A 107 4.55 -1.09 3.93
C LEU A 107 5.84 -0.52 3.31
N ALA A 108 7.00 -1.16 3.54
CA ALA A 108 8.30 -0.72 3.04
C ALA A 108 8.46 -0.87 1.52
N GLU A 109 8.06 -2.01 0.95
CA GLU A 109 8.10 -2.23 -0.51
C GLU A 109 7.16 -1.28 -1.24
N VAL A 110 5.99 -1.00 -0.66
CA VAL A 110 5.04 -0.05 -1.26
C VAL A 110 5.52 1.41 -1.11
N ALA A 111 6.26 1.74 -0.04
CA ALA A 111 6.96 3.01 0.05
C ALA A 111 8.04 3.14 -1.03
N HIS A 112 8.82 2.09 -1.32
CA HIS A 112 9.76 2.07 -2.44
C HIS A 112 9.06 2.33 -3.78
N LEU A 113 7.92 1.67 -4.04
CA LEU A 113 7.11 1.93 -5.23
C LEU A 113 6.59 3.37 -5.31
N TRP A 114 6.18 3.98 -4.19
CA TRP A 114 5.77 5.40 -4.16
C TRP A 114 6.93 6.39 -4.35
N LEU A 115 8.15 6.04 -3.96
CA LEU A 115 9.34 6.85 -4.21
C LEU A 115 9.77 6.77 -5.67
N THR A 116 9.75 5.56 -6.25
CA THR A 116 10.21 5.27 -7.62
C THR A 116 9.17 5.57 -8.70
N VAL A 117 7.88 5.60 -8.39
CA VAL A 117 6.84 5.86 -9.39
C VAL A 117 7.01 7.24 -10.04
N CYS A 118 7.04 7.22 -11.37
CA CYS A 118 7.09 8.38 -12.24
C CYS A 118 6.02 8.25 -13.32
N LEU A 119 5.55 9.38 -13.83
CA LEU A 119 4.70 9.40 -15.02
C LEU A 119 5.58 9.61 -16.27
N PRO A 120 5.22 9.02 -17.43
CA PRO A 120 5.88 9.29 -18.69
C PRO A 120 6.00 10.80 -18.97
N GLN A 121 7.06 11.22 -19.67
CA GLN A 121 7.38 12.65 -19.88
C GLN A 121 6.22 13.46 -20.48
N LYS A 122 5.41 12.85 -21.36
CA LYS A 122 4.19 13.43 -21.96
C LYS A 122 3.05 13.73 -20.97
N PHE A 123 3.19 13.32 -19.71
CA PHE A 123 2.21 13.49 -18.64
C PHE A 123 2.78 14.29 -17.44
N TRP A 124 3.88 15.03 -17.63
CA TRP A 124 4.50 15.85 -16.58
C TRP A 124 3.59 16.96 -16.02
N ASP A 125 2.55 17.39 -16.73
CA ASP A 125 1.53 18.32 -16.19
C ASP A 125 0.83 17.74 -14.94
N PHE A 126 0.79 16.42 -14.79
CA PHE A 126 0.26 15.73 -13.61
C PHE A 126 1.29 15.53 -12.49
N GLN A 127 2.57 15.94 -12.63
CA GLN A 127 3.54 15.77 -11.54
C GLN A 127 3.13 16.48 -10.22
N PRO A 128 2.59 17.71 -10.22
CA PRO A 128 2.07 18.34 -9.00
C PRO A 128 0.92 17.58 -8.33
N VAL A 129 0.24 16.69 -9.07
CA VAL A 129 -0.78 15.78 -8.54
C VAL A 129 -0.11 14.53 -7.95
N LEU A 130 0.83 13.92 -8.69
CA LEU A 130 1.59 12.76 -8.20
C LEU A 130 2.36 13.08 -6.92
N GLU A 131 3.13 14.16 -6.86
CA GLU A 131 3.90 14.53 -5.67
C GLU A 131 3.00 14.84 -4.45
N ARG A 132 1.79 15.34 -4.68
CA ARG A 132 0.77 15.51 -3.62
C ARG A 132 0.28 14.16 -3.09
N ARG A 133 0.06 13.18 -3.98
CA ARG A 133 -0.38 11.82 -3.60
C ARG A 133 0.75 11.00 -2.97
N LYS A 134 2.00 11.17 -3.41
CA LYS A 134 3.20 10.63 -2.74
C LYS A 134 3.24 11.07 -1.28
N LYS A 135 3.10 12.37 -0.98
CA LYS A 135 3.05 12.88 0.41
C LYS A 135 1.90 12.33 1.26
N MET A 136 0.81 11.87 0.65
CA MET A 136 -0.29 11.21 1.37
C MET A 136 0.00 9.73 1.70
N ALA A 137 0.73 9.04 0.83
CA ALA A 137 1.07 7.63 1.00
C ALA A 137 2.35 7.41 1.83
N LEU A 138 3.38 8.24 1.60
CA LEU A 138 4.67 8.24 2.28
C LEU A 138 4.57 8.97 3.62
N ASN A 139 3.77 8.42 4.53
CA ASN A 139 3.77 8.86 5.93
C ASN A 139 5.04 8.40 6.66
N ILE A 140 5.28 8.93 7.86
CA ILE A 140 6.49 8.62 8.64
C ILE A 140 6.68 7.12 8.89
N TYR A 141 5.60 6.36 9.10
CA TYR A 141 5.69 4.91 9.31
C TYR A 141 6.16 4.18 8.04
N ALA A 142 5.70 4.60 6.87
CA ALA A 142 6.12 4.06 5.58
C ALA A 142 7.58 4.41 5.26
N LEU A 143 8.00 5.64 5.55
CA LEU A 143 9.38 6.10 5.38
C LEU A 143 10.37 5.39 6.32
N VAL A 144 9.99 5.18 7.59
CA VAL A 144 10.83 4.47 8.56
C VAL A 144 10.84 2.97 8.26
N ALA A 145 9.73 2.37 7.82
CA ALA A 145 9.70 0.98 7.35
C ALA A 145 10.62 0.79 6.14
N TYR A 146 10.60 1.70 5.17
CA TYR A 146 11.51 1.74 4.02
C TYR A 146 12.97 1.81 4.46
N PHE A 147 13.32 2.76 5.34
CA PHE A 147 14.69 2.96 5.82
C PHE A 147 15.26 1.77 6.61
N LEU A 148 14.41 1.10 7.40
CA LEU A 148 14.76 -0.11 8.15
C LEU A 148 14.66 -1.39 7.29
N HIS A 149 14.40 -1.29 5.99
CA HIS A 149 14.36 -2.45 5.10
C HIS A 149 15.78 -2.76 4.59
N PRO A 150 16.35 -3.96 4.80
CA PRO A 150 17.76 -4.23 4.49
C PRO A 150 18.10 -4.08 3.00
N LYS A 151 17.11 -4.29 2.11
CA LYS A 151 17.24 -4.06 0.66
C LYS A 151 17.30 -2.60 0.23
N TYR A 152 16.61 -1.70 0.95
CA TYR A 152 16.40 -0.30 0.53
C TYR A 152 17.14 0.72 1.41
N HIS A 153 17.87 0.23 2.42
CA HIS A 153 18.55 1.04 3.42
C HIS A 153 19.49 2.10 2.82
N ASP A 154 20.19 1.75 1.74
CA ASP A 154 21.16 2.63 1.07
C ASP A 154 20.51 3.60 0.05
N ASP A 155 19.21 3.45 -0.23
CA ASP A 155 18.46 4.26 -1.21
C ASP A 155 17.76 5.49 -0.57
N ALA A 156 18.01 5.77 0.71
CA ALA A 156 17.37 6.88 1.44
C ALA A 156 18.10 8.22 1.18
N ASN A 157 17.34 9.25 0.80
CA ASN A 157 17.90 10.60 0.61
C ASN A 157 18.08 11.37 1.93
N GLU A 158 18.91 12.42 1.90
CA GLU A 158 19.28 13.23 3.07
C GLU A 158 18.08 13.94 3.73
N THR A 159 17.14 14.44 2.91
CA THR A 159 15.94 15.14 3.41
C THR A 159 15.00 14.21 4.17
N LEU A 160 14.67 13.04 3.59
CA LEU A 160 13.85 12.01 4.24
C LEU A 160 14.53 11.50 5.51
N SER A 161 15.85 11.36 5.48
CA SER A 161 16.64 10.91 6.63
C SER A 161 16.38 11.77 7.86
N THR A 162 16.25 13.10 7.73
CA THR A 162 16.04 14.00 8.88
C THR A 162 14.73 13.70 9.63
N GLU A 163 13.62 13.50 8.90
CA GLU A 163 12.32 13.13 9.50
C GLU A 163 12.36 11.74 10.15
N ILE A 164 12.99 10.77 9.47
CA ILE A 164 13.17 9.39 9.97
C ILE A 164 13.97 9.39 11.28
N HIS A 165 15.11 10.09 11.34
CA HIS A 165 15.93 10.17 12.55
C HIS A 165 15.17 10.82 13.71
N THR A 166 14.42 11.89 13.43
CA THR A 166 13.59 12.58 14.44
C THR A 166 12.54 11.63 15.04
N PHE A 167 11.86 10.83 14.21
CA PHE A 167 10.91 9.82 14.68
C PHE A 167 11.58 8.72 15.50
N LEU A 168 12.73 8.20 15.04
CA LEU A 168 13.44 7.13 15.72
C LEU A 168 13.99 7.58 17.09
N LEU A 169 14.56 8.79 17.18
CA LEU A 169 15.05 9.37 18.44
C LEU A 169 13.92 9.62 19.46
N HIS A 170 12.70 9.91 19.01
CA HIS A 170 11.53 10.05 19.88
C HIS A 170 10.93 8.68 20.30
N THR A 171 11.08 7.66 19.47
CA THR A 171 10.43 6.35 19.67
C THR A 171 11.30 5.33 20.41
N LEU A 172 12.63 5.44 20.28
CA LEU A 172 13.61 4.53 20.87
C LEU A 172 14.12 5.06 22.22
N ASP A 173 14.45 4.14 23.12
CA ASP A 173 15.16 4.45 24.36
C ASP A 173 16.68 4.58 24.11
N ALA A 174 17.44 4.94 25.15
CA ALA A 174 18.89 5.11 25.03
C ALA A 174 19.63 3.87 24.49
N LYS A 175 19.11 2.66 24.75
CA LYS A 175 19.63 1.42 24.15
C LYS A 175 19.26 1.30 22.67
N GLY A 176 18.00 1.54 22.31
CA GLY A 176 17.56 1.54 20.92
C GLY A 176 18.28 2.57 20.05
N ILE A 177 18.67 3.72 20.60
CA ILE A 177 19.49 4.72 19.89
C ILE A 177 20.91 4.19 19.64
N ALA A 178 21.52 3.47 20.59
CA ALA A 178 22.80 2.80 20.39
C ALA A 178 22.71 1.63 19.39
N ASP A 179 21.63 0.84 19.44
CA ASP A 179 21.31 -0.18 18.44
C ASP A 179 21.19 0.44 17.04
N PHE A 180 20.53 1.61 16.93
CA PHE A 180 20.34 2.33 15.68
C PHE A 180 21.66 2.82 15.08
N HIS A 181 22.54 3.42 15.88
CA HIS A 181 23.89 3.77 15.45
C HIS A 181 24.68 2.53 14.97
N THR A 182 24.53 1.40 15.68
CA THR A 182 25.18 0.12 15.31
C THR A 182 24.68 -0.40 13.96
N PHE A 183 23.39 -0.22 13.66
CA PHE A 183 22.77 -0.55 12.37
C PHE A 183 23.29 0.34 11.24
N GLN A 184 23.34 1.66 11.44
CA GLN A 184 23.82 2.63 10.44
C GLN A 184 25.28 2.42 10.05
N GLU A 185 26.15 2.20 11.04
CA GLU A 185 27.57 1.89 10.81
C GLU A 185 27.79 0.47 10.24
N LYS A 186 26.71 -0.33 10.10
CA LYS A 186 26.72 -1.72 9.63
C LYS A 186 27.75 -2.59 10.36
N VAL A 187 27.92 -2.39 11.67
CA VAL A 187 28.91 -3.14 12.48
C VAL A 187 28.27 -4.37 13.16
N GLY A 188 29.12 -5.24 13.74
CA GLY A 188 28.68 -6.42 14.48
C GLY A 188 27.85 -7.40 13.62
N ILE A 189 26.67 -7.80 14.12
CA ILE A 189 25.78 -8.73 13.43
C ILE A 189 25.29 -8.18 12.09
N PHE A 190 25.00 -6.87 12.01
CA PHE A 190 24.51 -6.23 10.79
C PHE A 190 25.52 -6.38 9.64
N GLN A 191 26.82 -6.22 9.92
CA GLN A 191 27.87 -6.43 8.91
C GLN A 191 27.78 -7.80 8.25
N THR A 192 27.48 -8.84 9.03
CA THR A 192 27.41 -10.22 8.58
C THR A 192 26.14 -10.48 7.78
N LEU A 193 25.02 -9.87 8.17
CA LEU A 193 23.73 -10.01 7.47
C LEU A 193 23.73 -9.28 6.13
N PHE A 194 24.26 -8.05 6.07
CA PHE A 194 24.44 -7.31 4.81
C PHE A 194 25.40 -8.05 3.86
N LYS A 195 26.55 -8.55 4.35
CA LYS A 195 27.47 -9.40 3.55
C LYS A 195 26.86 -10.71 3.05
N LYS A 196 25.82 -11.22 3.73
CA LYS A 196 25.07 -12.42 3.33
C LYS A 196 23.88 -12.13 2.41
N HIS A 197 23.63 -10.86 2.06
CA HIS A 197 22.51 -10.44 1.21
C HIS A 197 21.15 -10.94 1.72
N ILE A 198 20.91 -10.84 3.03
CA ILE A 198 19.60 -11.17 3.62
C ILE A 198 18.62 -10.02 3.32
N GLU A 199 17.84 -10.18 2.24
CA GLU A 199 16.88 -9.16 1.78
C GLU A 199 15.53 -9.21 2.50
N ASP A 200 15.11 -10.36 3.06
CA ASP A 200 13.85 -10.47 3.82
C ASP A 200 13.95 -9.66 5.13
N PRO A 201 13.14 -8.59 5.30
CA PRO A 201 13.18 -7.76 6.50
C PRO A 201 12.76 -8.54 7.75
N ILE A 202 11.84 -9.50 7.65
CA ILE A 202 11.35 -10.23 8.82
C ILE A 202 12.45 -11.15 9.36
N LEU A 203 13.05 -11.96 8.49
CA LEU A 203 14.20 -12.80 8.85
C LEU A 203 15.42 -11.98 9.31
N PHE A 204 15.72 -10.86 8.63
CA PHE A 204 16.81 -9.96 9.04
C PHE A 204 16.63 -9.46 10.47
N TRP A 205 15.45 -8.91 10.80
CA TRP A 205 15.21 -8.32 12.11
C TRP A 205 14.96 -9.35 13.22
N ASP A 206 14.44 -10.54 12.93
CA ASP A 206 14.32 -11.59 13.94
C ASP A 206 15.68 -12.21 14.31
N MET A 207 16.63 -12.30 13.36
CA MET A 207 18.02 -12.68 13.65
C MET A 207 18.79 -11.64 14.50
N THR A 208 18.55 -10.34 14.29
CA THR A 208 19.24 -9.28 15.06
C THR A 208 18.66 -9.07 16.45
N LYS A 209 17.41 -9.49 16.68
CA LYS A 209 16.64 -9.32 17.92
C LYS A 209 17.32 -9.83 19.19
N VAL A 210 18.19 -10.84 19.08
CA VAL A 210 18.99 -11.36 20.20
C VAL A 210 20.02 -10.33 20.69
N TYR A 211 20.53 -9.51 19.78
CA TYR A 211 21.57 -8.50 20.04
C TYR A 211 20.99 -7.09 20.23
N HIS A 212 19.96 -6.74 19.45
CA HIS A 212 19.39 -5.38 19.34
C HIS A 212 17.86 -5.40 19.54
N PRO A 213 17.35 -5.87 20.69
CA PRO A 213 15.93 -6.22 20.86
C PRO A 213 14.99 -5.03 20.67
N ASN A 214 15.40 -3.82 21.03
CA ASN A 214 14.54 -2.64 20.99
C ASN A 214 14.34 -2.15 19.55
N LEU A 215 15.43 -1.98 18.80
CA LEU A 215 15.38 -1.64 17.38
C LEU A 215 14.69 -2.73 16.55
N SER A 216 15.04 -4.00 16.77
CA SER A 216 14.42 -5.12 16.05
C SER A 216 12.92 -5.25 16.32
N SER A 217 12.46 -4.98 17.54
CA SER A 217 11.03 -4.97 17.87
C SER A 217 10.27 -3.86 17.15
N LEU A 218 10.85 -2.64 17.09
CA LEU A 218 10.30 -1.52 16.31
C LEU A 218 10.24 -1.84 14.82
N ALA A 219 11.35 -2.33 14.25
CA ALA A 219 11.44 -2.70 12.85
C ALA A 219 10.43 -3.81 12.49
N LEU A 220 10.38 -4.90 13.24
CA LEU A 220 9.42 -6.00 13.02
C LEU A 220 7.96 -5.51 13.10
N ARG A 221 7.63 -4.58 14.00
CA ARG A 221 6.29 -3.97 14.06
C ARG A 221 5.97 -3.20 12.78
N LEU A 222 6.89 -2.35 12.32
CA LEU A 222 6.71 -1.54 11.10
C LEU A 222 6.62 -2.38 9.82
N GLN A 223 7.50 -3.38 9.66
CA GLN A 223 7.52 -4.26 8.49
C GLN A 223 6.28 -5.15 8.39
N ARG A 224 5.63 -5.44 9.52
CA ARG A 224 4.36 -6.19 9.60
C ARG A 224 3.11 -5.32 9.42
N ILE A 225 3.24 -4.00 9.22
CA ILE A 225 2.09 -3.16 8.86
C ILE A 225 1.71 -3.50 7.41
N PRO A 226 0.44 -3.89 7.13
CA PRO A 226 0.00 -4.17 5.79
C PRO A 226 -0.01 -2.88 4.95
N ALA A 227 0.43 -2.95 3.69
CA ALA A 227 0.44 -1.78 2.81
C ALA A 227 -0.96 -1.27 2.43
N SER A 228 -2.01 -2.07 2.64
CA SER A 228 -3.37 -1.71 2.27
C SER A 228 -4.42 -2.40 3.11
N SER A 229 -5.45 -1.64 3.52
CA SER A 229 -6.71 -2.19 4.05
C SER A 229 -7.45 -3.08 3.04
N ALA A 230 -7.14 -2.98 1.75
CA ALA A 230 -7.77 -3.77 0.69
C ALA A 230 -7.20 -5.20 0.55
N GLN A 231 -6.12 -5.56 1.27
CA GLN A 231 -5.62 -6.94 1.29
C GLN A 231 -6.71 -7.93 1.77
N ILE A 232 -7.56 -7.51 2.71
CA ILE A 232 -8.71 -8.28 3.20
C ILE A 232 -10.00 -8.08 2.39
N GLU A 233 -10.05 -7.15 1.43
CA GLU A 233 -11.24 -6.95 0.58
C GLU A 233 -11.51 -8.13 -0.36
N ARG A 234 -10.48 -8.92 -0.72
CA ARG A 234 -10.68 -10.19 -1.45
C ARG A 234 -11.42 -11.23 -0.60
N LEU A 235 -11.08 -11.31 0.69
CA LEU A 235 -11.80 -12.15 1.66
C LEU A 235 -13.25 -11.66 1.79
N PHE A 236 -13.48 -10.34 1.94
CA PHE A 236 -14.83 -9.77 2.00
C PHE A 236 -15.63 -9.88 0.70
N SER A 237 -14.97 -9.91 -0.47
CA SER A 237 -15.62 -10.10 -1.76
C SER A 237 -16.12 -11.53 -1.92
N ASN A 238 -15.29 -12.52 -1.56
CA ASN A 238 -15.72 -13.92 -1.47
C ASN A 238 -16.79 -14.09 -0.37
N TRP A 239 -16.65 -13.36 0.74
CA TRP A 239 -17.64 -13.31 1.81
C TRP A 239 -18.99 -12.76 1.34
N SER A 240 -19.00 -11.84 0.37
CA SER A 240 -20.23 -11.22 -0.13
C SER A 240 -21.25 -12.22 -0.67
N PHE A 241 -20.80 -13.41 -1.10
CA PHE A 241 -21.64 -14.55 -1.50
C PHE A 241 -22.27 -15.28 -0.30
N VAL A 242 -21.48 -15.58 0.75
CA VAL A 242 -21.97 -16.11 2.05
C VAL A 242 -22.87 -15.09 2.76
N HIS A 243 -22.69 -13.83 2.38
CA HIS A 243 -23.58 -12.72 2.65
C HIS A 243 -24.73 -12.67 1.61
N SER A 244 -24.84 -11.62 0.79
CA SER A 244 -25.95 -11.34 -0.14
C SER A 244 -27.36 -11.22 0.49
N PRO A 245 -28.31 -10.45 -0.08
CA PRO A 245 -29.72 -10.52 0.36
C PRO A 245 -30.49 -11.76 -0.12
N ILE A 246 -29.83 -12.71 -0.81
CA ILE A 246 -30.50 -13.76 -1.59
C ILE A 246 -30.48 -15.08 -0.83
N ARG A 247 -31.67 -15.57 -0.45
CA ARG A 247 -32.00 -16.91 0.07
C ARG A 247 -30.86 -17.68 0.78
N ASN A 248 -30.92 -17.66 2.12
CA ASN A 248 -30.14 -18.48 3.09
C ASN A 248 -28.77 -17.93 3.51
N ARG A 249 -28.76 -16.69 4.00
CA ARG A 249 -27.61 -16.03 4.65
C ARG A 249 -27.56 -16.36 6.14
N LEU A 250 -26.35 -16.61 6.68
CA LEU A 250 -26.13 -16.72 8.13
C LEU A 250 -26.29 -15.36 8.81
N GLU A 251 -26.92 -15.33 10.00
CA GLU A 251 -26.96 -14.12 10.85
C GLU A 251 -25.56 -13.62 11.20
N PHE A 252 -25.44 -12.32 11.51
CA PHE A 252 -24.18 -11.64 11.81
C PHE A 252 -23.28 -12.40 12.82
N GLU A 253 -23.86 -12.91 13.91
CA GLU A 253 -23.10 -13.67 14.92
C GLU A 253 -22.60 -15.04 14.42
N ARG A 254 -23.31 -15.65 13.46
CA ARG A 254 -22.88 -16.92 12.83
C ARG A 254 -21.89 -16.69 11.69
N SER A 255 -22.04 -15.60 10.93
CA SER A 255 -21.06 -15.23 9.89
C SER A 255 -19.75 -14.80 10.53
N LYS A 256 -19.78 -13.98 11.59
CA LYS A 256 -18.60 -13.60 12.37
C LYS A 256 -17.78 -14.81 12.82
N LYS A 257 -18.42 -15.87 13.35
CA LYS A 257 -17.72 -17.11 13.75
C LYS A 257 -16.95 -17.81 12.63
N LEU A 258 -17.37 -17.66 11.37
CA LEU A 258 -16.69 -18.25 10.22
C LEU A 258 -15.53 -17.36 9.70
N LEU A 259 -15.45 -16.08 10.09
CA LEU A 259 -14.26 -15.21 9.90
C LEU A 259 -13.21 -15.36 11.02
N HIS A 260 -13.53 -16.12 12.07
CA HIS A 260 -12.73 -16.28 13.29
C HIS A 260 -11.98 -17.64 13.33
N ILE A 261 -11.79 -18.31 12.18
CA ILE A 261 -11.12 -19.62 12.03
C ILE A 261 -9.75 -19.42 11.37
#